data_AF-A0A924QTC1-F1
#
_entry.id   AF-A0A924QTC1-F1
#
_cell.length_a   1.000
_cell.length_b   1.000
_cell.length_c   1.000
_cell.angle_alpha   90.00
_cell.angle_beta   90.00
_cell.angle_gamma   90.00
#
_symmetry.space_group_name_H-M   'P 1'
#
loop_
_entity.id
_entity.type
_entity.pdbx_description
1 polymer ?
#
loop_
_entity_poly.entity_id
_entity_poly.type
_entity_poly.pdbx_seq_one_letter_code
_entity_poly.pdbx_strand_id
1 'polypeptide(L)' 'METAVSLVQVNDTLWRVTRREGDVLGYIDLFHADAGSRFRARRLLSTRRTFVNDGEFWAMSDAIDCFRGR' A
#
# COMPACT_ATOMS: atom_id res chain seq x y z
N MET A 1 -20.33 4.35 -0.74
CA MET A 1 -19.49 5.03 0.26
C MET A 1 -18.07 4.55 -0.02
N GLU A 2 -17.25 5.36 -0.67
CA GLU A 2 -15.87 4.98 -0.99
C GLU A 2 -15.10 4.84 0.33
N THR A 3 -14.52 3.67 0.59
CA THR A 3 -13.82 3.42 1.85
C THR A 3 -12.60 4.33 1.92
N ALA A 4 -12.60 5.30 2.84
CA ALA A 4 -11.45 6.15 3.07
C ALA A 4 -10.32 5.32 3.73
N VAL A 5 -9.19 5.22 3.03
CA VAL A 5 -7.95 4.66 3.57
C VAL A 5 -7.02 5.77 4.05
N SER A 6 -6.26 5.50 5.09
CA SER A 6 -5.24 6.41 5.65
C SER A 6 -3.85 5.85 5.41
N LEU A 7 -2.89 6.73 5.13
CA LEU A 7 -1.47 6.38 5.05
C LEU A 7 -0.75 6.88 6.29
N VAL A 8 -0.03 5.97 6.92
CA VAL A 8 0.86 6.28 8.04
C VAL A 8 2.29 6.00 7.59
N GLN A 9 3.12 7.04 7.54
CA GLN A 9 4.53 6.87 7.23
C GLN A 9 5.23 6.10 8.37
N VAL A 10 5.90 5.00 8.03
CA VAL A 10 6.67 4.19 8.98
C VAL A 10 8.14 4.59 8.94
N ASN A 11 8.65 4.88 7.74
CA ASN A 11 9.98 5.45 7.49
C ASN A 11 10.01 6.15 6.11
N ASP A 12 11.18 6.62 5.67
CA ASP A 12 11.36 7.35 4.40
C ASP A 12 10.87 6.60 3.16
N THR A 13 10.85 5.28 3.17
CA THR A 13 10.51 4.44 2.01
C THR A 13 9.38 3.47 2.28
N LEU A 14 8.66 3.58 3.39
CA LEU A 14 7.63 2.62 3.79
C LEU A 14 6.45 3.34 4.44
N TRP A 15 5.26 3.06 3.90
CA TRP A 15 3.99 3.53 4.43
C TRP A 15 3.11 2.34 4.77
N ARG A 16 2.41 2.44 5.90
CA ARG A 16 1.37 1.51 6.30
C ARG A 16 0.02 2.06 5.88
N VAL A 17 -0.77 1.24 5.20
CA VAL A 17 -2.12 1.59 4.75
C VAL A 17 -3.13 1.01 5.72
N THR A 18 -3.98 1.85 6.30
CA THR A 18 -4.99 1.46 7.28
C THR A 18 -6.40 1.88 6.85
N ARG A 19 -7.43 1.10 7.22
CA ARG A 19 -8.81 1.60 7.21
C ARG A 19 -9.01 2.61 8.32
N ARG A 20 -10.07 3.41 8.17
CA ARG A 20 -10.54 4.35 9.20
C ARG A 20 -10.82 3.68 10.55
N GLU A 21 -11.17 2.39 10.56
CA GLU A 21 -11.43 1.60 11.78
C GLU A 21 -10.15 1.08 12.47
N GLY A 22 -8.97 1.28 11.86
CA GLY A 22 -7.67 0.91 12.42
C GLY A 22 -7.08 -0.38 11.85
N ASP A 23 -7.83 -1.13 11.05
CA ASP A 23 -7.33 -2.32 10.37
C ASP A 23 -6.19 -2.00 9.39
N VAL A 24 -5.09 -2.73 9.51
CA VAL A 24 -3.98 -2.65 8.56
C VAL A 24 -4.34 -3.43 7.30
N LEU A 25 -4.51 -2.72 6.19
CA LEU A 25 -4.79 -3.32 4.87
C LEU A 25 -3.52 -3.81 4.19
N GLY A 26 -2.38 -3.17 4.48
CA GLY A 26 -1.12 -3.49 3.86
C GLY A 26 -0.09 -2.38 4.00
N TYR A 27 0.87 -2.41 3.07
CA TYR A 27 2.00 -1.49 3.03
C TYR A 27 2.27 -1.05 1.61
N ILE A 28 2.84 0.14 1.46
CA ILE A 28 3.42 0.63 0.23
C ILE A 28 4.90 0.86 0.50
N ASP A 29 5.78 0.32 -0.33
CA ASP A 29 7.21 0.57 -0.24
C ASP A 29 7.74 1.29 -1.48
N LEU A 30 8.61 2.27 -1.26
CA LEU A 30 9.37 2.95 -2.30
C LEU A 30 10.66 2.18 -2.52
N PHE A 31 10.94 1.82 -3.77
CA PHE A 31 12.17 1.15 -4.16
C PHE A 31 12.73 1.79 -5.43
N HIS A 32 14.05 1.72 -5.61
CA HIS A 32 14.70 2.20 -6.82
C HIS A 32 14.67 1.10 -7.90
N ALA A 33 14.14 1.46 -9.07
CA ALA A 33 14.20 0.68 -10.30
C ALA A 33 15.10 1.39 -11.32
N ASP A 34 15.45 0.71 -12.42
CA ASP A 34 16.36 1.24 -13.45
C ASP A 34 15.97 2.63 -14.01
N ALA A 35 14.68 2.91 -14.13
CA ALA A 35 14.17 4.20 -14.64
C ALA A 35 13.73 5.19 -13.55
N GLY A 36 14.05 4.92 -12.27
CA GLY A 36 13.72 5.79 -11.15
C GLY A 36 12.99 5.06 -10.02
N SER A 37 12.41 5.81 -9.09
CA SER A 37 11.74 5.22 -7.93
C SER A 37 10.33 4.76 -8.25
N ARG A 38 9.94 3.59 -7.74
CA ARG A 38 8.61 2.99 -7.87
C ARG A 38 8.02 2.66 -6.51
N PHE A 39 6.69 2.67 -6.45
CA PHE A 39 5.88 2.33 -5.30
C PHE A 39 5.29 0.93 -5.47
N ARG A 40 5.66 -0.01 -4.60
CA ARG A 40 5.11 -1.36 -4.57
C ARG A 40 4.01 -1.45 -3.54
N ALA A 41 2.82 -1.89 -3.95
CA ALA A 41 1.69 -2.14 -3.08
C ALA A 41 1.72 -3.60 -2.58
N ARG A 42 1.78 -3.79 -1.26
CA ARG A 42 1.71 -5.12 -0.64
C ARG A 42 0.51 -5.21 0.29
N ARG A 43 -0.45 -6.04 -0.07
CA ARG A 43 -1.65 -6.28 0.73
C ARG A 43 -1.40 -7.34 1.78
N LEU A 44 -1.88 -7.09 2.99
CA LEU A 44 -1.92 -8.08 4.05
C LEU A 44 -3.22 -8.90 3.94
N LEU A 45 -3.10 -10.19 3.67
CA LEU A 45 -4.24 -11.10 3.73
C LEU A 45 -4.41 -11.62 5.15
N SER A 46 -5.28 -10.98 5.94
CA SER A 46 -5.52 -11.34 7.35
C SER A 46 -5.86 -12.83 7.55
N THR A 47 -6.54 -13.45 6.58
CA THR A 47 -6.89 -14.88 6.62
C THR A 47 -5.68 -15.83 6.54
N ARG A 48 -4.62 -15.44 5.83
CA ARG A 48 -3.41 -16.27 5.63
C ARG A 48 -2.14 -15.68 6.24
N ARG A 49 -2.24 -14.52 6.90
CA ARG A 49 -1.11 -13.74 7.46
C ARG A 49 0.07 -13.64 6.48
N THR A 50 -0.27 -13.48 5.21
CA THR A 50 0.68 -13.44 4.10
C THR A 50 0.55 -12.10 3.39
N PHE A 51 1.67 -11.62 2.87
CA PHE A 51 1.72 -10.44 2.02
C PHE A 51 1.62 -10.85 0.55
N VAL A 52 0.70 -10.23 -0.18
CA VAL A 52 0.60 -10.39 -1.63
C VAL A 52 0.99 -9.07 -2.27
N ASN A 53 1.85 -9.13 -3.28
CA ASN A 53 2.19 -7.98 -4.10
C ASN A 53 1.01 -7.70 -5.04
N ASP A 54 0.34 -6.58 -4.85
CA ASP A 54 -0.78 -6.12 -5.67
C ASP A 54 -0.29 -5.49 -6.97
N GLY A 55 0.93 -4.94 -6.97
CA GLY A 55 1.55 -4.32 -8.14
C GLY A 55 2.63 -3.30 -7.79
N GLU A 56 3.27 -2.78 -8.84
CA GLU A 56 4.33 -1.78 -8.76
C GLU A 56 4.02 -0.61 -9.69
N PHE A 57 4.03 0.59 -9.12
CA PHE A 57 3.51 1.79 -9.75
C PHE A 57 4.53 2.91 -9.73
N TRP A 58 4.44 3.84 -10.67
CA TRP A 58 5.31 5.02 -10.69
C TRP A 58 4.82 6.15 -9.77
N ALA A 59 3.52 6.17 -9.47
CA ALA A 59 2.93 7.13 -8.55
C ALA A 59 2.35 6.45 -7.30
N MET A 60 2.49 7.14 -6.18
CA MET A 60 1.95 6.69 -4.90
C MET A 60 0.42 6.56 -4.95
N SER A 61 -0.25 7.47 -5.65
CA SER A 61 -1.72 7.48 -5.77
C SER A 61 -2.27 6.20 -6.40
N ASP A 62 -1.60 5.66 -7.43
CA ASP A 62 -1.98 4.39 -8.06
C ASP A 62 -1.84 3.21 -7.08
N ALA A 63 -0.74 3.18 -6.32
CA ALA A 63 -0.53 2.17 -5.28
C ALA A 63 -1.59 2.26 -4.17
N ILE A 64 -2.05 3.47 -3.83
CA ILE A 64 -3.13 3.68 -2.84
C ILE A 64 -4.46 3.18 -3.37
N ASP A 65 -4.74 3.35 -4.67
CA ASP A 65 -6.00 2.96 -5.29
C ASP A 65 -6.28 1.46 -5.17
N CYS A 66 -5.24 0.61 -5.23
CA CYS A 66 -5.33 -0.81 -4.91
C CYS A 66 -6.04 -1.09 -3.57
N PHE A 67 -5.93 -0.20 -2.58
CA PHE A 67 -6.55 -0.40 -1.27
C PHE A 67 -7.98 0.18 -1.13
N ARG A 68 -8.46 0.94 -2.11
CA ARG A 68 -9.77 1.64 -2.06
C ARG A 68 -10.92 0.78 -2.58
N GLY A 69 -10.65 -0.10 -3.55
CA GLY A 69 -11.67 -0.93 -4.21
C GLY A 69 -11.90 -2.30 -3.56
N ARG A 70 -12.61 -2.35 -2.43
CA ARG A 70 -13.50 -3.47 -2.04
C ARG A 70 -14.28 -3.20 -0.75
#